data_AF-A0A022Q5B8-F1
#
_entry.id   AF-A0A022Q5B8-F1
#
_cell.length_a   1.000
_cell.length_b   1.000
_cell.length_c   1.000
_cell.angle_alpha   90.00
_cell.angle_beta   90.00
_cell.angle_gamma   90.00
#
_symmetry.space_group_name_H-M   'P 1'
#
loop_
_entity.id
_entity.type
_entity.pdbx_description
1 polymer ?
#
loop_
_entity_poly.entity_id
_entity_poly.type
_entity_poly.pdbx_seq_one_letter_code
_entity_poly.pdbx_strand_id
1 'polypeptide(L)' 'MVSNPVKGLYISCDIPMTQFIINMNASLPQSQKFIIHVLDNTHLFVRSDMGGMIKSAIATFREANTYEKPS' A
#
# COMPACT_ATOMS: atom_id res chain seq x y z
N MET A 1 -18.39 23.19 -10.69
CA MET A 1 -17.03 22.62 -10.57
C MET A 1 -17.03 21.29 -11.30
N VAL A 2 -16.16 21.10 -12.29
CA VAL A 2 -16.01 19.82 -12.99
C VAL A 2 -15.06 18.96 -12.14
N SER A 3 -15.55 17.89 -11.52
CA SER A 3 -14.70 16.94 -10.81
C SER A 3 -13.99 16.07 -11.85
N ASN A 4 -12.68 16.21 -11.98
CA ASN A 4 -11.90 15.31 -12.85
C ASN A 4 -11.70 13.97 -12.13
N PRO A 5 -12.18 12.85 -12.68
CA PRO A 5 -11.96 11.54 -12.06
C PRO A 5 -10.46 11.21 -12.10
N VAL A 6 -9.89 10.92 -10.94
CA VAL A 6 -8.51 10.45 -10.82
C VAL A 6 -8.49 8.94 -11.04
N LYS A 7 -7.71 8.47 -12.01
CA LYS A 7 -7.46 7.04 -12.19
C LYS A 7 -6.46 6.58 -11.13
N GLY A 8 -6.74 5.48 -10.45
CA GLY A 8 -5.90 4.92 -9.40
C GLY A 8 -6.23 3.46 -9.12
N LEU A 9 -5.50 2.88 -8.17
CA LEU A 9 -5.74 1.55 -7.66
C LEU A 9 -6.47 1.64 -6.33
N TYR A 10 -7.58 0.90 -6.24
CA TYR A 10 -8.25 0.62 -4.98
C TYR A 10 -7.60 -0.59 -4.33
N ILE A 11 -7.16 -0.43 -3.08
CA ILE A 11 -6.58 -1.50 -2.28
C ILE A 11 -7.50 -1.73 -1.08
N SER A 12 -7.88 -3.00 -0.88
CA SER A 12 -8.55 -3.48 0.33
C SER A 12 -7.67 -4.55 0.97
N CYS A 13 -7.35 -4.38 2.25
CA CYS A 13 -6.57 -5.33 3.03
C CYS A 13 -6.89 -5.18 4.53
N ASP A 14 -6.37 -6.10 5.35
CA ASP A 14 -6.50 -5.98 6.80
C ASP A 14 -5.82 -4.72 7.36
N ILE A 15 -6.15 -4.39 8.61
CA ILE A 15 -5.64 -3.19 9.28
C ILE A 15 -4.09 -3.19 9.37
N PRO A 16 -3.42 -4.29 9.80
CA PRO A 16 -1.96 -4.33 9.85
C PRO A 16 -1.30 -4.06 8.50
N MET A 17 -1.83 -4.65 7.42
CA MET A 17 -1.30 -4.45 6.07
C MET A 17 -1.52 -3.02 5.58
N THR A 18 -2.67 -2.44 5.89
CA THR A 18 -2.96 -1.03 5.57
C THR A 18 -1.94 -0.10 6.25
N GLN A 19 -1.65 -0.34 7.53
CA GLN A 19 -0.66 0.44 8.29
C GLN A 19 0.76 0.24 7.74
N PHE A 20 1.12 -0.98 7.33
CA PHE A 20 2.39 -1.24 6.66
C PHE A 20 2.54 -0.40 5.38
N ILE A 21 1.52 -0.36 4.53
CA ILE A 21 1.53 0.43 3.27
C ILE A 21 1.61 1.93 3.57
N ILE A 22 0.89 2.43 4.58
CA ILE A 22 0.96 3.83 5.02
C ILE A 22 2.37 4.20 5.47
N ASN A 23 3.01 3.35 6.29
CA ASN A 23 4.36 3.57 6.77
C ASN A 23 5.39 3.52 5.64
N MET A 24 5.23 2.58 4.70
CA MET A 24 6.04 2.51 3.48
C MET A 24 5.91 3.79 2.64
N ASN A 25 4.71 4.34 2.49
CA ASN A 25 4.51 5.61 1.79
C ASN A 25 5.12 6.80 2.56
N ALA A 26 5.05 6.79 3.90
CA ALA A 26 5.56 7.86 4.74
C ALA A 26 7.10 7.94 4.74
N SER A 27 7.79 6.82 4.54
CA SER A 27 9.26 6.79 4.47
C SER A 27 9.84 7.26 3.13
N LEU A 28 9.00 7.46 2.11
CA LEU A 28 9.42 7.92 0.80
C LEU A 28 9.54 9.45 0.73
N PRO A 29 10.47 9.97 -0.09
CA PRO A 29 10.49 11.38 -0.47
C PRO A 29 9.15 11.85 -1.06
N GLN A 30 8.82 13.14 -0.91
CA GLN A 30 7.55 13.69 -1.35
C GLN A 30 7.22 13.41 -2.82
N SER A 31 8.22 13.40 -3.71
CA SER A 31 8.08 13.10 -5.14
C SER A 31 7.73 11.63 -5.44
N GLN A 32 7.93 10.74 -4.48
CA GLN A 32 7.75 9.31 -4.60
C GLN A 32 6.53 8.79 -3.82
N LYS A 33 5.87 9.64 -3.02
CA LYS A 33 4.62 9.28 -2.36
C LYS A 33 3.57 8.84 -3.39
N PHE A 34 2.84 7.79 -3.03
CA PHE A 34 1.91 7.12 -3.91
C PHE A 34 0.49 7.00 -3.38
N ILE A 35 0.26 7.21 -2.08
CA ILE A 35 -1.09 7.26 -1.53
C ILE A 35 -1.74 8.58 -1.94
N ILE A 36 -2.90 8.48 -2.60
CA ILE A 36 -3.72 9.62 -2.99
C ILE A 36 -4.70 9.91 -1.84
N HIS A 37 -5.40 8.88 -1.36
CA HIS A 37 -6.30 8.98 -0.21
C HIS A 37 -6.22 7.73 0.67
N VAL A 38 -6.27 7.96 1.99
CA VAL A 38 -6.64 6.93 2.97
C VAL A 38 -8.16 7.02 3.11
N LEU A 39 -8.87 5.96 2.71
CA LEU A 39 -10.34 5.97 2.70
C LEU A 39 -10.88 5.58 4.08
N ASP A 40 -10.28 4.55 4.67
CA ASP A 40 -10.51 4.10 6.05
C ASP A 40 -9.31 3.27 6.55
N ASN A 41 -9.49 2.49 7.61
CA ASN A 41 -8.46 1.66 8.22
C ASN A 41 -8.14 0.35 7.46
N THR A 42 -8.89 0.05 6.40
CA THR A 42 -8.77 -1.15 5.56
C THR A 42 -8.67 -0.85 4.06
N HIS A 43 -8.89 0.42 3.67
CA HIS A 43 -8.99 0.83 2.28
C HIS A 43 -8.11 2.02 1.94
N LEU A 44 -7.35 1.88 0.85
CA LEU A 44 -6.47 2.91 0.30
C LEU A 44 -6.79 3.16 -1.16
N PHE A 45 -6.66 4.41 -1.58
CA PHE A 45 -6.64 4.79 -2.99
C PHE A 45 -5.24 5.32 -3.35
N VAL A 46 -4.57 4.65 -4.29
CA VAL A 46 -3.17 4.90 -4.63
C VAL A 46 -2.97 5.13 -6.12
N ARG A 47 -1.79 5.64 -6.51
CA ARG A 47 -1.42 5.80 -7.92
C ARG A 47 -1.45 4.46 -8.67
N SER A 48 -1.88 4.48 -9.93
CA SER A 48 -2.11 3.27 -10.72
C SER A 48 -0.83 2.50 -11.09
N ASP A 49 0.32 3.16 -11.13
CA ASP A 49 1.61 2.58 -11.49
C ASP A 49 2.30 1.84 -10.33
N MET A 50 1.75 1.90 -9.13
CA MET A 50 2.42 1.44 -7.90
C MET A 50 2.03 0.01 -7.49
N GLY A 51 1.07 -0.60 -8.19
CA GLY A 51 0.56 -1.94 -7.85
C GLY A 51 1.65 -3.03 -7.83
N GLY A 52 2.62 -2.98 -8.74
CA GLY A 52 3.74 -3.93 -8.77
C GLY A 52 4.66 -3.79 -7.56
N MET A 53 5.09 -2.56 -7.25
CA MET A 53 5.92 -2.25 -6.09
C MET A 53 5.26 -2.70 -4.79
N ILE A 54 3.98 -2.36 -4.60
CA ILE A 54 3.24 -2.69 -3.37
C ILE A 54 3.14 -4.21 -3.20
N LYS A 55 2.77 -4.95 -4.26
CA LYS A 55 2.71 -6.43 -4.20
C LYS A 55 4.06 -7.06 -3.83
N SER A 56 5.15 -6.57 -4.41
CA SER A 56 6.50 -7.06 -4.11
C SER A 56 6.88 -6.81 -2.65
N ALA A 57 6.64 -5.59 -2.14
CA ALA A 57 6.94 -5.24 -0.76
C ALA A 57 6.14 -6.09 0.24
N ILE A 58 4.87 -6.35 -0.05
CA ILE A 58 4.01 -7.22 0.77
C ILE A 58 4.51 -8.66 0.78
N ALA A 59 4.93 -9.19 -0.37
CA ALA A 59 5.48 -10.54 -0.45
C ALA A 59 6.73 -10.68 0.43
N THR A 60 7.70 -9.76 0.28
CA THR A 60 8.92 -9.74 1.11
C THR A 60 8.61 -9.56 2.60
N PHE A 61 7.66 -8.69 2.95
CA PHE A 61 7.24 -8.51 4.34
C PHE A 61 6.65 -9.80 4.92
N ARG A 62 5.83 -10.54 4.16
CA ARG A 62 5.25 -11.81 4.61
C ARG A 62 6.30 -12.89 4.78
N GLU A 63 7.24 -13.01 3.84
CA GLU A 63 8.34 -13.97 3.91
C GLU A 63 9.20 -13.73 5.17
N ALA A 64 9.57 -12.48 5.43
CA ALA A 64 10.39 -12.13 6.60
C ALA A 64 9.70 -12.35 7.96
N ASN A 65 8.36 -12.42 7.98
CA ASN A 65 7.56 -12.58 9.19
C ASN A 65 6.84 -13.94 9.28
N THR A 66 7.10 -14.86 8.36
CA THR A 66 6.58 -16.22 8.43
C THR A 66 7.52 -17.07 9.28
N TYR A 67 7.02 -17.56 10.41
CA TYR A 67 7.75 -18.55 11.21
C TYR A 67 7.67 -19.92 10.53
N GLU A 68 8.82 -20.47 10.16
CA GLU A 68 8.95 -21.87 9.78
C GLU A 68 9.40 -22.67 10.99
N LYS A 69 8.64 -23.72 11.35
CA LYS A 69 9.03 -24.62 12.44
C LYS A 69 10.33 -25.34 12.03
N PRO A 70 11.40 -25.32 12.85
CA PRO A 70 12.61 -26.07 12.56
C PRO A 70 12.27 -27.56 12.44
N SER A 71 12.78 -28.19 11.38
CA SER A 71 12.70 -29.63 11.12
C SER A 71 13.41 -30.46 12.19
#